data_AF-A0A819SL93-F1
#
_entry.id   AF-A0A819SL93-F1
#
_cell.length_a   1.000
_cell.length_b   1.000
_cell.length_c   1.000
_cell.angle_alpha   90.00
_cell.angle_beta   90.00
_cell.angle_gamma   90.00
#
_symmetry.space_group_name_H-M   'P 1'
#
loop_
_entity.id
_entity.type
_entity.pdbx_description
1 polymer ?
#
loop_
_entity_poly.entity_id
_entity_poly.type
_entity_poly.pdbx_seq_one_letter_code
_entity_poly.pdbx_strand_id
1 'polypeptide(L)'
;MATTFEEISKILLSRTPLPSLLAPPPVDRSKSVSSTPWNQTLHDDISRLEKDSNTSLFAIANLHLLNDDIGSCHDIVEKHGGHAIADYLHYLLHRREGDYWNAKWWIRQLKSQEFKSVYLTEQYDSFSNEKNIDNLSNNAQLSEAQKRAQAFVDRCEQVEKQNNEQEKDLLKQMQWNEIKTVFNFAQK
;
A
#
# COMPACT_ATOMS: atom_id res chain seq x y z
N MET A 1 13.61 -5.96 25.96
CA MET A 1 12.68 -6.96 25.40
C MET A 1 12.61 -6.69 23.91
N ALA A 2 12.53 -7.72 23.06
CA ALA A 2 12.30 -7.52 21.63
C ALA A 2 10.84 -7.09 21.43
N THR A 3 10.61 -6.03 20.65
CA THR A 3 9.27 -5.54 20.29
C THR A 3 8.52 -6.64 19.53
N THR A 4 7.28 -6.95 19.92
CA THR A 4 6.49 -8.01 19.27
C THR A 4 5.84 -7.54 17.97
N PHE A 5 5.36 -8.48 17.15
CA PHE A 5 4.58 -8.18 15.95
C PHE A 5 3.37 -7.29 16.26
N GLU A 6 2.63 -7.59 17.35
CA GLU A 6 1.44 -6.83 17.77
C GLU A 6 1.80 -5.41 18.21
N GLU A 7 2.91 -5.24 18.94
CA GLU A 7 3.40 -3.94 19.38
C GLU A 7 3.80 -3.06 18.19
N ILE A 8 4.58 -3.62 17.25
CA ILE A 8 5.00 -2.93 16.01
C ILE A 8 3.77 -2.54 15.19
N SER A 9 2.84 -3.49 15.00
CA SER A 9 1.59 -3.26 14.26
C SER A 9 0.77 -2.13 14.88
N LYS A 10 0.61 -2.12 16.21
CA LYS A 10 -0.11 -1.06 16.92
C LYS A 10 0.55 0.31 16.72
N ILE A 11 1.87 0.39 16.81
CA ILE A 11 2.63 1.63 16.57
C ILE A 11 2.38 2.14 15.15
N LEU A 12 2.55 1.28 14.14
CA LEU A 12 2.44 1.68 12.73
C LEU A 12 1.00 1.99 12.30
N LEU A 13 0.00 1.25 12.78
CA LEU A 13 -1.41 1.48 12.43
C LEU A 13 -1.98 2.77 13.06
N SER A 14 -1.41 3.21 14.19
CA SER A 14 -1.81 4.43 14.91
C SER A 14 -0.94 5.65 14.61
N ARG A 15 0.02 5.52 13.70
CA ARG A 15 1.01 6.57 13.43
C ARG A 15 0.38 7.89 13.00
N THR A 16 0.97 8.98 13.49
CA THR A 16 0.68 10.35 13.07
C THR A 16 1.98 11.16 13.07
N PRO A 17 2.27 11.97 12.04
CA PRO A 17 1.50 12.12 10.80
C PRO A 17 1.54 10.85 9.93
N LEU A 18 0.61 10.77 8.98
CA LEU A 18 0.64 9.73 7.93
C LEU A 18 1.81 9.98 6.98
N PRO A 19 2.41 8.92 6.40
CA PRO A 19 3.35 9.08 5.31
C PRO A 19 2.76 9.89 4.15
N SER A 20 3.62 10.61 3.42
CA SER A 20 3.23 11.35 2.22
C SER A 20 2.70 10.41 1.13
N LEU A 21 1.97 11.01 0.18
CA LEU A 21 1.40 10.28 -0.95
C LEU A 21 2.50 9.56 -1.76
N LEU A 22 3.55 10.29 -2.11
CA LEU A 22 4.80 9.71 -2.57
C LEU A 22 5.71 9.36 -1.40
N ALA A 23 6.38 8.22 -1.48
CA ALA A 23 7.54 7.96 -0.66
C ALA A 23 8.60 9.03 -0.96
N PRO A 24 9.36 9.49 0.06
CA PRO A 24 10.50 10.35 -0.22
C PRO A 24 11.44 9.62 -1.21
N PRO A 25 12.12 10.34 -2.13
CA PRO A 25 13.19 9.73 -2.92
C PRO A 25 14.16 9.04 -1.95
N PRO A 26 14.89 7.99 -2.34
CA PRO A 26 15.82 7.29 -1.45
C PRO A 26 16.74 8.30 -0.78
N VAL A 27 16.36 8.74 0.42
CA VAL A 27 17.11 9.76 1.13
C VAL A 27 18.40 9.07 1.50
N ASP A 28 19.51 9.77 1.37
CA ASP A 28 20.73 9.41 2.08
C ASP A 28 20.34 9.01 3.53
N ARG A 29 20.29 7.70 3.79
CA ARG A 29 19.73 7.10 5.02
C ARG A 29 20.53 7.52 6.26
N SER A 30 21.66 8.21 6.05
CA SER A 30 22.48 8.83 7.10
C SER A 30 21.95 10.15 7.63
N LYS A 31 20.98 10.79 6.97
CA LYS A 31 20.37 12.05 7.45
C LYS A 31 19.09 11.73 8.23
N SER A 32 19.24 11.61 9.54
CA SER A 32 18.13 11.68 10.48
C SER A 32 17.42 13.03 10.32
N VAL A 33 16.32 13.04 9.57
CA VAL A 33 15.41 14.18 9.56
C VAL A 33 14.30 13.81 10.52
N SER A 34 14.16 14.57 11.61
CA SER A 34 13.25 14.32 12.74
C SER A 34 11.74 14.38 12.39
N SER A 35 11.38 14.33 11.11
CA SER A 35 10.02 14.44 10.59
C SER A 35 9.70 13.38 9.51
N THR A 36 10.62 12.48 9.18
CA THR A 36 10.33 11.41 8.22
C THR A 36 9.46 10.32 8.87
N PRO A 37 8.40 9.86 8.20
CA PRO A 37 7.61 8.72 8.67
C PRO A 37 8.46 7.44 8.82
N TRP A 38 9.55 7.31 8.10
CA TRP A 38 10.45 6.19 8.27
C TRP A 38 11.20 6.18 9.62
N ASN A 39 11.30 5.00 10.24
CA ASN A 39 11.98 4.80 11.52
C ASN A 39 12.94 3.60 11.44
N GLN A 40 14.23 3.84 11.66
CA GLN A 40 15.27 2.79 11.63
C GLN A 40 15.08 1.72 12.71
N THR A 41 14.71 2.09 13.94
CA THR A 41 14.45 1.11 15.00
C THR A 41 13.31 0.18 14.61
N LEU A 42 12.23 0.72 14.03
CA LEU A 42 11.13 -0.12 13.52
C LEU A 42 11.59 -0.99 12.36
N HIS A 43 12.43 -0.50 11.45
CA HIS A 43 13.03 -1.34 10.39
C HIS A 43 13.79 -2.53 10.99
N ASP A 44 14.67 -2.28 11.97
CA ASP A 44 15.44 -3.34 12.62
C ASP A 44 14.52 -4.33 13.36
N ASP A 45 13.46 -3.83 13.99
CA ASP A 45 12.48 -4.63 14.71
C ASP A 45 11.68 -5.52 13.76
N ILE A 46 11.17 -4.97 12.65
CA ILE A 46 10.42 -5.70 11.61
C ILE A 46 11.33 -6.76 10.96
N SER A 47 12.57 -6.42 10.61
CA SER A 47 13.52 -7.34 9.97
C SER A 47 13.83 -8.56 10.85
N ARG A 48 13.73 -8.43 12.17
CA ARG A 48 13.89 -9.58 13.07
C ARG A 48 12.70 -10.55 13.04
N LEU A 49 11.52 -10.08 12.68
CA LEU A 49 10.32 -10.92 12.53
C LEU A 49 10.44 -11.87 11.34
N GLU A 50 11.27 -11.58 10.33
CA GLU A 50 11.47 -12.49 9.18
C GLU A 50 12.00 -13.86 9.59
N LYS A 51 12.64 -13.94 10.76
CA LYS A 51 13.17 -15.19 11.32
C LYS A 51 12.10 -15.98 12.10
N ASP A 52 10.94 -15.38 12.38
CA ASP A 52 9.83 -16.04 13.04
C ASP A 52 8.92 -16.73 12.01
N SER A 53 8.92 -18.06 12.03
CA SER A 53 8.11 -18.87 11.12
C SER A 53 6.60 -18.75 11.33
N ASN A 54 6.15 -18.15 12.43
CA ASN A 54 4.73 -17.98 12.73
C ASN A 54 4.16 -16.67 12.18
N THR A 55 5.01 -15.76 11.73
CA THR A 55 4.59 -14.48 11.16
C THR A 55 4.55 -14.58 9.64
N SER A 56 3.43 -14.20 9.03
CA SER A 56 3.31 -14.16 7.57
C SER A 56 4.34 -13.21 6.96
N LEU A 57 5.11 -13.72 5.99
CA LEU A 57 6.11 -12.92 5.27
C LEU A 57 5.50 -11.68 4.60
N PHE A 58 4.26 -11.78 4.11
CA PHE A 58 3.57 -10.66 3.49
C PHE A 58 3.07 -9.63 4.52
N ALA A 59 2.76 -10.08 5.75
CA ALA A 59 2.47 -9.15 6.84
C ALA A 59 3.74 -8.36 7.19
N ILE A 60 4.91 -9.01 7.20
CA ILE A 60 6.21 -8.35 7.43
C ILE A 60 6.52 -7.35 6.31
N ALA A 61 6.36 -7.73 5.03
CA ALA A 61 6.53 -6.81 3.91
C ALA A 61 5.60 -5.59 4.01
N ASN A 62 4.35 -5.80 4.44
CA ASN A 62 3.40 -4.72 4.63
C ASN A 62 3.76 -3.82 5.85
N LEU A 63 4.34 -4.38 6.93
CA LEU A 63 4.91 -3.57 8.03
C LEU A 63 6.04 -2.66 7.55
N HIS A 64 6.93 -3.15 6.66
CA HIS A 64 7.94 -2.29 6.04
C HIS A 64 7.28 -1.15 5.24
N LEU A 65 6.27 -1.45 4.42
CA LEU A 65 5.52 -0.41 3.70
C LEU A 65 4.85 0.60 4.64
N LEU A 66 4.27 0.13 5.75
CA LEU A 66 3.68 0.98 6.78
C LEU A 66 4.74 1.85 7.49
N ASN A 67 5.96 1.34 7.64
CA ASN A 67 7.11 2.08 8.14
C ASN A 67 7.73 3.00 7.08
N ASP A 68 7.09 3.20 5.93
CA ASP A 68 7.66 4.00 4.83
C ASP A 68 8.99 3.45 4.28
N ASP A 69 9.24 2.15 4.50
CA ASP A 69 10.41 1.42 4.06
C ASP A 69 10.11 0.64 2.78
N ILE A 70 10.09 1.37 1.67
CA ILE A 70 9.73 0.85 0.35
C ILE A 70 10.69 -0.25 -0.11
N GLY A 71 12.00 -0.05 0.11
CA GLY A 71 13.03 -0.98 -0.35
C GLY A 71 12.89 -2.37 0.27
N SER A 72 12.75 -2.45 1.59
CA SER A 72 12.60 -3.75 2.27
C SER A 72 11.28 -4.42 1.93
N CYS A 73 10.20 -3.65 1.74
CA CYS A 73 8.93 -4.19 1.23
C CYS A 73 9.14 -4.84 -0.15
N HIS A 74 9.74 -4.10 -1.08
CA HIS A 74 10.02 -4.55 -2.44
C HIS A 74 10.90 -5.81 -2.47
N ASP A 75 12.01 -5.81 -1.71
CA ASP A 75 12.94 -6.95 -1.64
C ASP A 75 12.28 -8.26 -1.20
N ILE A 76 11.29 -8.17 -0.32
CA ILE A 76 10.49 -9.33 0.08
C ILE A 76 9.56 -9.73 -1.06
N VAL A 77 8.74 -8.82 -1.59
CA VAL A 77 7.68 -9.19 -2.54
C VAL A 77 8.20 -9.56 -3.94
N GLU A 78 9.38 -9.07 -4.33
CA GLU A 78 10.04 -9.39 -5.60
C GLU A 78 10.20 -10.89 -5.82
N LYS A 79 10.48 -11.65 -4.76
CA LYS A 79 10.70 -13.11 -4.81
C LYS A 79 9.41 -13.92 -4.87
N HIS A 80 8.25 -13.27 -4.76
CA HIS A 80 6.95 -13.92 -4.59
C HIS A 80 5.90 -13.48 -5.61
N GLY A 81 6.32 -13.02 -6.79
CA GLY A 81 5.42 -12.68 -7.89
C GLY A 81 4.45 -13.82 -8.23
N GLY A 82 3.18 -13.46 -8.47
CA GLY A 82 2.07 -14.37 -8.68
C GLY A 82 1.31 -14.73 -7.40
N HIS A 83 1.86 -14.41 -6.21
CA HIS A 83 1.09 -14.49 -4.97
C HIS A 83 0.21 -13.25 -4.83
N ALA A 84 -1.09 -13.45 -4.59
CA ALA A 84 -2.09 -12.36 -4.62
C ALA A 84 -1.73 -11.14 -3.74
N ILE A 85 -1.23 -11.37 -2.52
CA ILE A 85 -0.83 -10.28 -1.62
C ILE A 85 0.52 -9.66 -2.02
N ALA A 86 1.45 -10.45 -2.57
CA ALA A 86 2.73 -9.93 -3.03
C ALA A 86 2.53 -8.99 -4.22
N ASP A 87 1.71 -9.41 -5.20
CA ASP A 87 1.34 -8.60 -6.36
C ASP A 87 0.59 -7.33 -5.94
N TYR A 88 -0.23 -7.39 -4.90
CA TYR A 88 -0.93 -6.23 -4.35
C TYR A 88 0.08 -5.26 -3.70
N LEU A 89 1.00 -5.77 -2.88
CA LEU A 89 2.05 -4.96 -2.29
C LEU A 89 2.94 -4.28 -3.34
N HIS A 90 3.29 -4.98 -4.42
CA HIS A 90 3.97 -4.43 -5.60
C HIS A 90 3.20 -3.25 -6.22
N TYR A 91 1.89 -3.41 -6.41
CA TYR A 91 1.05 -2.31 -6.87
C TYR A 91 1.13 -1.09 -5.92
N LEU A 92 0.98 -1.31 -4.61
CA LEU A 92 0.99 -0.23 -3.62
C LEU A 92 2.34 0.49 -3.59
N LEU A 93 3.45 -0.27 -3.52
CA LEU A 93 4.79 0.31 -3.40
C LEU A 93 5.15 1.13 -4.64
N HIS A 94 4.87 0.65 -5.86
CA HIS A 94 5.21 1.41 -7.07
C HIS A 94 4.36 2.68 -7.21
N ARG A 95 3.11 2.68 -6.74
CA ARG A 95 2.31 3.91 -6.67
C ARG A 95 2.94 4.93 -5.72
N ARG A 96 3.50 4.47 -4.59
CA ARG A 96 4.22 5.34 -3.65
C ARG A 96 5.56 5.83 -4.19
N GLU A 97 6.27 5.04 -4.99
CA GLU A 97 7.52 5.47 -5.63
C GLU A 97 7.31 6.52 -6.73
N GLY A 98 6.07 6.69 -7.19
CA GLY A 98 5.76 7.50 -8.37
C GLY A 98 6.02 6.76 -9.68
N ASP A 99 6.32 5.45 -9.65
CA ASP A 99 6.36 4.58 -10.82
C ASP A 99 4.94 4.16 -11.21
N TYR A 100 4.15 5.14 -11.66
CA TYR A 100 2.73 4.97 -11.97
C TYR A 100 2.50 4.02 -13.13
N TRP A 101 3.45 3.94 -14.07
CA TRP A 101 3.35 3.00 -15.19
C TRP A 101 3.41 1.57 -14.68
N ASN A 102 4.37 1.26 -13.80
CA ASN A 102 4.55 -0.07 -13.24
C ASN A 102 3.45 -0.41 -12.22
N ALA A 103 2.97 0.56 -11.44
CA ALA A 103 1.79 0.40 -10.60
C ALA A 103 0.57 -0.07 -11.43
N LYS A 104 0.32 0.55 -12.59
CA LYS A 104 -0.76 0.12 -13.51
C LYS A 104 -0.48 -1.26 -14.12
N TRP A 105 0.77 -1.64 -14.34
CA TRP A 105 1.11 -2.99 -14.76
C TRP A 105 0.69 -4.03 -13.72
N TRP A 106 1.01 -3.79 -12.44
CA TRP A 106 0.63 -4.68 -11.35
C TRP A 106 -0.87 -4.79 -11.14
N ILE A 107 -1.65 -3.70 -11.32
CA ILE A 107 -3.13 -3.76 -11.27
C ILE A 107 -3.69 -4.84 -12.22
N ARG A 108 -3.07 -5.05 -13.38
CA ARG A 108 -3.52 -6.05 -14.37
C ARG A 108 -3.29 -7.49 -13.88
N GLN A 109 -2.37 -7.70 -12.94
CA GLN A 109 -2.10 -8.99 -12.31
C GLN A 109 -3.10 -9.28 -11.17
N LEU A 110 -3.67 -8.25 -10.54
CA LEU A 110 -4.60 -8.39 -9.43
C LEU A 110 -5.94 -8.95 -9.88
N LYS A 111 -6.30 -10.11 -9.31
CA LYS A 111 -7.54 -10.85 -9.61
C LYS A 111 -8.28 -11.33 -8.35
N SER A 112 -7.71 -11.08 -7.18
CA SER A 112 -8.17 -11.68 -5.94
C SER A 112 -9.46 -11.03 -5.41
N GLN A 113 -10.14 -11.74 -4.50
CA GLN A 113 -11.34 -11.20 -3.85
C GLN A 113 -11.00 -10.02 -2.95
N GLU A 114 -9.84 -10.07 -2.29
CA GLU A 114 -9.29 -9.01 -1.45
C GLU A 114 -9.13 -7.72 -2.24
N PHE A 115 -8.52 -7.79 -3.44
CA PHE A 115 -8.37 -6.62 -4.32
C PHE A 115 -9.73 -6.02 -4.69
N LYS A 116 -10.69 -6.85 -5.14
CA LYS A 116 -12.05 -6.37 -5.44
C LYS A 116 -12.71 -5.73 -4.22
N SER A 117 -12.58 -6.32 -3.04
CA SER A 117 -13.21 -5.82 -1.81
C SER A 117 -12.72 -4.45 -1.36
N VAL A 118 -11.54 -4.01 -1.80
CA VAL A 118 -11.04 -2.66 -1.53
C VAL A 118 -11.65 -1.65 -2.50
N TYR A 119 -11.61 -1.96 -3.81
CA TYR A 119 -11.97 -1.00 -4.86
C TYR A 119 -13.46 -0.94 -5.16
N LEU A 120 -14.23 -1.96 -4.79
CA LEU A 120 -15.68 -2.00 -4.93
C LEU A 120 -16.41 -1.45 -3.70
N THR A 121 -15.87 -0.37 -3.13
CA THR A 121 -16.43 0.33 -1.97
C THR A 121 -16.77 1.78 -2.33
N GLU A 122 -17.62 2.41 -1.51
CA GLU A 122 -18.04 3.80 -1.67
C GLU A 122 -16.86 4.79 -1.70
N GLN A 123 -15.76 4.47 -1.01
CA GLN A 123 -14.53 5.27 -1.01
C GLN A 123 -14.00 5.53 -2.44
N TYR A 124 -14.26 4.63 -3.39
CA TYR A 124 -13.76 4.71 -4.77
C TYR A 124 -14.85 5.00 -5.81
N ASP A 125 -16.07 5.34 -5.40
CA ASP A 125 -17.21 5.56 -6.31
C ASP A 125 -17.07 6.79 -7.21
N SER A 126 -16.20 7.73 -6.86
CA SER A 126 -15.88 8.89 -7.70
C SER A 126 -14.95 8.55 -8.87
N PHE A 127 -14.29 7.39 -8.84
CA PHE A 127 -13.37 6.95 -9.88
C PHE A 127 -14.04 6.16 -11.01
N SER A 128 -15.35 5.94 -10.93
CA SER A 128 -16.10 5.33 -12.01
C SER A 128 -17.57 5.74 -12.06
N ASN A 129 -18.17 5.54 -13.23
CA ASN A 129 -19.59 5.81 -13.47
C ASN A 129 -20.50 4.63 -13.14
N GLU A 130 -19.93 3.46 -12.80
CA GLU A 130 -20.71 2.27 -12.46
C GLU A 130 -21.20 2.33 -11.01
N LYS A 131 -22.51 2.19 -10.83
CA LYS A 131 -23.20 2.36 -9.54
C LYS A 131 -23.88 1.09 -9.05
N ASN A 132 -24.09 0.09 -9.91
CA ASN A 132 -24.78 -1.16 -9.56
C ASN A 132 -23.80 -2.34 -9.51
N ILE A 133 -22.76 -2.22 -8.69
CA ILE A 133 -21.65 -3.18 -8.60
C ILE A 133 -22.12 -4.59 -8.22
N ASP A 134 -23.11 -4.71 -7.35
CA ASP A 134 -23.60 -6.01 -6.86
C ASP A 134 -24.32 -6.84 -7.94
N ASN A 135 -24.84 -6.18 -8.98
CA ASN A 135 -25.54 -6.85 -10.09
C ASN A 135 -24.57 -7.29 -11.19
N LEU A 136 -23.29 -6.94 -11.09
CA LEU A 136 -22.29 -7.29 -12.09
C LEU A 136 -21.85 -8.75 -11.95
N SER A 137 -21.54 -9.37 -13.08
CA SER A 137 -20.81 -10.64 -13.08
C SER A 137 -19.44 -10.49 -12.40
N ASN A 138 -18.87 -11.58 -11.90
CA ASN A 138 -17.55 -11.58 -11.25
C ASN A 138 -16.44 -10.96 -12.12
N ASN A 139 -16.46 -11.21 -13.44
CA ASN A 139 -15.49 -10.63 -14.37
C ASN A 139 -15.71 -9.12 -14.59
N ALA A 140 -16.97 -8.67 -14.60
CA ALA A 140 -17.28 -7.26 -14.68
C ALA A 140 -16.89 -6.51 -13.39
N GLN A 141 -17.12 -7.12 -12.21
CA GLN A 141 -16.63 -6.61 -10.94
C GLN A 141 -15.10 -6.50 -10.89
N LEU A 142 -14.38 -7.50 -11.41
CA LEU A 142 -12.92 -7.44 -11.51
C LEU A 142 -12.48 -6.28 -12.43
N SER A 143 -13.06 -6.18 -13.63
CA SER A 143 -12.75 -5.08 -14.55
C SER A 143 -13.03 -3.73 -13.92
N GLU A 144 -14.09 -3.62 -13.14
CA GLU A 144 -14.49 -2.40 -12.46
C GLU A 144 -13.52 -2.02 -11.33
N ALA A 145 -13.11 -2.99 -10.51
CA ALA A 145 -12.07 -2.79 -9.50
C ALA A 145 -10.75 -2.32 -10.15
N GLN A 146 -10.34 -2.94 -11.26
CA GLN A 146 -9.13 -2.54 -12.00
C GLN A 146 -9.23 -1.13 -12.60
N LYS A 147 -10.41 -0.71 -13.07
CA LYS A 147 -10.63 0.67 -13.54
C LYS A 147 -10.51 1.68 -12.41
N ARG A 148 -11.18 1.43 -11.28
CA ARG A 148 -11.12 2.30 -10.10
C ARG A 148 -9.68 2.42 -9.56
N ALA A 149 -8.93 1.31 -9.51
CA ALA A 149 -7.53 1.31 -9.12
C ALA A 149 -6.62 2.09 -10.08
N GLN A 150 -6.82 1.96 -11.39
CA GLN A 150 -6.08 2.73 -12.39
C GLN A 150 -6.38 4.23 -12.30
N ALA A 151 -7.66 4.59 -12.15
CA ALA A 151 -8.08 5.97 -11.96
C ALA A 151 -7.54 6.58 -10.66
N PHE A 152 -7.40 5.79 -9.59
CA PHE A 152 -6.72 6.26 -8.37
C PHE A 152 -5.24 6.56 -8.63
N VAL A 153 -4.53 5.69 -9.36
CA VAL A 153 -3.13 5.95 -9.77
C VAL A 153 -3.04 7.21 -10.62
N ASP A 154 -3.94 7.39 -11.59
CA ASP A 154 -4.00 8.60 -12.42
C ASP A 154 -4.19 9.86 -11.57
N ARG A 155 -5.05 9.78 -10.54
CA ARG A 155 -5.29 10.92 -9.66
C ARG A 155 -4.08 11.25 -8.79
N CYS A 156 -3.39 10.23 -8.27
CA CYS A 156 -2.12 10.41 -7.59
C CYS A 156 -1.08 11.08 -8.51
N GLU A 157 -0.92 10.62 -9.75
CA GLU A 157 0.00 11.23 -10.71
C GLU A 157 -0.35 12.69 -11.03
N GLN A 158 -1.64 12.99 -11.18
CA GLN A 158 -2.11 14.33 -11.50
C GLN A 158 -1.91 15.32 -10.36
N VAL A 159 -2.25 14.92 -9.12
CA VAL A 159 -2.21 15.84 -7.97
C VAL A 159 -0.79 16.28 -7.64
N GLU A 160 0.22 15.45 -7.95
CA GLU A 160 1.63 15.82 -7.78
C GLU A 160 2.06 16.96 -8.71
N LYS A 161 1.42 17.07 -9.89
CA LYS A 161 1.66 18.16 -10.86
C LYS A 161 0.86 19.42 -10.51
N GLN A 162 0.00 19.36 -9.49
CA GLN A 162 -0.94 20.41 -9.11
C GLN A 162 -0.64 20.96 -7.72
N ASN A 163 -1.02 22.22 -7.47
CA ASN A 163 -0.98 22.83 -6.15
C ASN A 163 -2.32 22.66 -5.42
N ASN A 164 -2.78 21.40 -5.27
CA ASN A 164 -4.04 21.06 -4.62
C ASN A 164 -3.81 20.23 -3.35
N GLU A 165 -3.43 20.89 -2.26
CA GLU A 165 -3.08 20.22 -1.00
C GLU A 165 -4.25 19.47 -0.36
N GLN A 166 -5.49 19.99 -0.48
CA GLN A 166 -6.68 19.31 0.04
C GLN A 166 -6.88 17.93 -0.61
N GLU A 167 -6.65 17.86 -1.92
CA GLU A 167 -6.75 16.61 -2.64
C GLU A 167 -5.58 15.67 -2.36
N LYS A 168 -4.35 16.20 -2.23
CA LYS A 168 -3.20 15.38 -1.80
C LYS A 168 -3.48 14.73 -0.45
N ASP A 169 -4.04 15.49 0.50
CA ASP A 169 -4.39 14.99 1.82
C ASP A 169 -5.50 13.94 1.78
N LEU A 170 -6.50 14.09 0.90
CA LEU A 170 -7.53 13.08 0.68
C LEU A 170 -6.93 11.79 0.10
N LEU A 171 -6.17 11.87 -0.99
CA LEU A 171 -5.55 10.71 -1.63
C LEU A 171 -4.56 10.01 -0.69
N LYS A 172 -3.84 10.76 0.14
CA LYS A 172 -2.96 10.24 1.19
C LYS A 172 -3.74 9.40 2.21
N GLN A 173 -4.90 9.89 2.68
CA GLN A 173 -5.76 9.13 3.59
C GLN A 173 -6.31 7.86 2.93
N MET A 174 -6.76 7.96 1.67
CA MET A 174 -7.28 6.82 0.91
C MET A 174 -6.21 5.74 0.72
N GLN A 175 -4.99 6.13 0.31
CA GLN A 175 -3.84 5.23 0.18
C GLN A 175 -3.51 4.55 1.51
N TRP A 176 -3.58 5.28 2.63
CA TRP A 176 -3.27 4.70 3.92
C TRP A 176 -4.32 3.73 4.42
N ASN A 177 -5.61 4.03 4.20
CA ASN A 177 -6.70 3.10 4.49
C ASN A 177 -6.55 1.80 3.68
N GLU A 178 -6.13 1.91 2.42
CA GLU A 178 -5.84 0.74 1.58
C GLU A 178 -4.68 -0.08 2.14
N ILE A 179 -3.53 0.53 2.46
CA ILE A 179 -2.37 -0.21 3.01
C ILE A 179 -2.75 -0.95 4.29
N LYS A 180 -3.49 -0.31 5.21
CA LYS A 180 -4.00 -0.96 6.44
C LYS A 180 -4.95 -2.12 6.13
N THR A 181 -5.78 -1.99 5.11
CA THR A 181 -6.71 -3.04 4.72
C THR A 181 -5.95 -4.25 4.15
N VAL A 182 -4.94 -4.00 3.31
CA VAL A 182 -4.06 -5.06 2.79
C VAL A 182 -3.23 -5.70 3.91
N PHE A 183 -2.81 -4.95 4.93
CA PHE A 183 -2.16 -5.50 6.11
C PHE A 183 -3.04 -6.55 6.84
N ASN A 184 -4.35 -6.30 6.94
CA ASN A 184 -5.29 -7.27 7.52
C ASN A 184 -5.46 -8.53 6.67
N PHE A 185 -5.33 -8.42 5.34
CA PHE A 185 -5.32 -9.58 4.45
C PHE A 185 -4.02 -10.38 4.56
N ALA A 186 -2.89 -9.68 4.68
CA ALA A 186 -1.57 -10.28 4.72
C ALA A 186 -1.29 -11.11 5.98
N GLN A 187 -2.06 -10.92 7.06
CA GLN A 187 -1.96 -11.66 8.32
C GLN A 187 -2.64 -13.03 8.31
N LYS A 188 -3.49 -13.31 7.31
CA LYS A 188 -4.22 -14.57 7.19
C LYS A 188 -3.41 -15.62 6.45
#